data_AF-A0A9N9J7C7-F1
#
_entry.id   AF-A0A9N9J7C7-F1
#
_cell.length_a   1.000
_cell.length_b   1.000
_cell.length_c   1.000
_cell.angle_alpha   90.00
_cell.angle_beta   90.00
_cell.angle_gamma   90.00
#
_symmetry.space_group_name_H-M   'P 1'
#
loop_
_entity.id
_entity.type
_entity.pdbx_description
1 polymer ?
#
loop_
_entity_poly.entity_id
_entity_poly.type
_entity_poly.pdbx_seq_one_letter_code
_entity_poly.pdbx_strand_id
1 'polypeptide(L)' 'MFSISFSPSSFSSDEEPVHEVANSHFEILHKEKVTGFNFLEQTKKDFHSIGLALGLVTRLPNLIMDLNK' A
#
# COMPACT_ATOMS: atom_id res chain seq x y z
N MET A 1 34.05 -8.26 13.50
CA MET A 1 33.53 -7.12 12.75
C MET A 1 33.56 -7.52 11.28
N PHE A 2 32.43 -7.99 10.72
CA PHE A 2 32.36 -8.45 9.33
C PHE A 2 31.68 -7.36 8.51
N SER A 3 32.45 -6.72 7.63
CA SER A 3 31.93 -5.76 6.67
C SER A 3 31.42 -6.52 5.46
N ILE A 4 30.11 -6.52 5.24
CA ILE A 4 29.48 -7.11 4.06
C ILE A 4 29.36 -5.98 3.03
N SER A 5 30.24 -5.96 2.03
CA SER A 5 30.12 -5.06 0.89
C SER A 5 29.24 -5.72 -0.17
N PHE A 6 28.05 -5.19 -0.42
CA PHE A 6 27.20 -5.62 -1.52
C PHE A 6 27.62 -4.88 -2.81
N SER A 7 28.21 -5.61 -3.76
CA SER A 7 28.40 -5.12 -5.13
C SER A 7 27.07 -5.19 -5.90
N PRO A 8 26.59 -4.11 -6.52
CA PRO A 8 25.37 -4.11 -7.30
C PRO A 8 25.72 -4.38 -8.76
N SER A 9 26.07 -5.61 -9.11
CA SER A 9 26.31 -5.94 -10.51
C SER A 9 26.12 -7.43 -10.76
N SER A 10 24.86 -7.83 -10.95
CA SER A 10 24.42 -8.91 -11.86
C SER A 10 22.93 -9.16 -11.63
N PHE A 11 22.07 -8.24 -12.08
CA PHE A 11 20.68 -8.58 -12.36
C PHE A 11 20.53 -8.52 -13.87
N SER A 12 20.61 -9.70 -14.51
CA SER A 12 20.35 -9.86 -15.93
C SER A 12 18.86 -9.63 -16.14
N SER A 13 18.51 -8.52 -16.76
CA SER A 13 17.13 -8.16 -17.08
C SER A 13 16.67 -8.91 -18.33
N ASP A 14 16.39 -10.19 -18.18
CA ASP A 14 15.61 -10.98 -19.15
C ASP A 14 14.45 -11.64 -18.39
N GLU A 15 13.54 -10.81 -17.88
CA GLU A 15 12.26 -11.27 -17.33
C GLU A 15 11.15 -10.39 -17.94
N GLU A 16 10.20 -11.05 -18.58
CA GLU A 16 8.94 -10.54 -19.16
C GLU A 16 8.20 -9.59 -18.20
N PRO A 17 7.34 -8.65 -18.68
CA PRO A 17 6.69 -7.67 -17.82
C PRO A 17 5.58 -8.34 -17.00
N VAL A 18 5.94 -8.85 -15.83
CA VAL A 18 4.99 -9.36 -14.84
C VAL A 18 4.16 -8.19 -14.34
N HIS A 19 2.87 -8.21 -14.67
CA HIS A 19 1.82 -7.27 -14.28
C HIS A 19 2.02 -6.66 -12.87
N GLU A 20 2.53 -5.43 -12.86
CA GLU A 20 2.70 -4.56 -11.69
C GLU A 20 1.34 -4.00 -11.22
N VAL A 21 0.46 -4.88 -10.72
CA VAL A 21 -0.90 -4.49 -10.28
C VAL A 21 -1.12 -4.72 -8.77
N ALA A 22 -0.20 -5.42 -8.10
CA ALA A 22 -0.41 -5.85 -6.71
C ALA A 22 0.14 -4.89 -5.64
N ASN A 23 1.11 -4.01 -5.97
CA ASN A 23 1.82 -3.20 -4.95
C ASN A 23 1.31 -1.76 -4.76
N SER A 24 0.45 -1.22 -5.63
CA SER A 24 0.21 0.23 -5.65
C SER A 24 -0.62 0.76 -4.46
N HIS A 25 -1.52 -0.02 -3.89
CA HIS A 25 -2.46 0.48 -2.87
C HIS A 25 -1.84 0.59 -1.46
N PHE A 26 -0.95 -0.34 -1.10
CA PHE A 26 -0.22 -0.25 0.18
C PHE A 26 0.81 0.88 0.15
N GLU A 27 1.43 1.13 -1.01
CA GLU A 27 2.33 2.26 -1.20
C GLU A 27 1.63 3.61 -1.01
N ILE A 28 0.37 3.73 -1.44
CA ILE A 28 -0.44 4.94 -1.20
C ILE A 28 -0.60 5.20 0.30
N LEU A 29 -1.00 4.18 1.08
CA LEU A 29 -1.18 4.31 2.52
C LEU A 29 0.14 4.64 3.24
N HIS A 30 1.24 4.02 2.80
CA HIS A 30 2.57 4.26 3.35
C HIS A 30 3.07 5.68 3.02
N LYS A 31 2.87 6.15 1.79
CA LYS A 31 3.26 7.49 1.33
C LYS A 31 2.51 8.58 2.09
N GLU A 32 1.21 8.40 2.32
CA GLU A 32 0.37 9.30 3.11
C GLU A 32 0.59 9.14 4.63
N LYS A 33 1.52 8.26 5.04
CA LYS A 33 1.85 7.97 6.45
C LYS A 33 0.61 7.63 7.28
N VAL A 34 -0.34 6.91 6.68
CA VAL A 34 -1.56 6.48 7.36
C VAL A 34 -1.18 5.46 8.44
N THR A 35 -1.28 5.87 9.70
CA THR A 35 -1.07 4.98 10.84
C THR A 35 -2.31 4.10 11.05
N GLY A 36 -2.15 2.98 11.79
CA GLY A 36 -3.27 2.08 12.06
C GLY A 36 -4.43 2.77 12.80
N PHE A 37 -4.14 3.73 13.68
CA PHE A 37 -5.19 4.50 14.37
C PHE A 37 -5.89 5.47 13.41
N ASN A 38 -5.13 6.26 12.65
CA ASN A 38 -5.69 7.22 11.69
C ASN A 38 -6.48 6.51 10.57
N PHE A 39 -6.09 5.28 10.23
CA PHE A 39 -6.81 4.44 9.28
C PHE A 39 -8.25 4.17 9.72
N LEU A 40 -8.47 3.89 11.01
CA LEU A 40 -9.80 3.59 11.55
C LEU A 40 -10.71 4.82 11.64
N GLU A 41 -10.14 6.03 11.58
CA GLU A 41 -10.90 7.29 11.56
C GLU A 41 -11.22 7.77 10.13
N GLN A 42 -10.66 7.13 9.10
CA GLN A 42 -10.85 7.57 7.72
C GLN A 42 -12.25 7.27 7.20
N THR A 43 -12.80 8.25 6.49
CA THR A 43 -14.07 8.13 5.79
C THR A 43 -13.87 7.66 4.36
N LYS A 44 -14.98 7.28 3.71
CA LYS A 44 -15.01 7.00 2.26
C LYS A 44 -14.38 8.12 1.43
N LYS A 45 -14.58 9.38 1.83
CA LYS A 45 -14.05 10.54 1.12
C LYS A 45 -12.53 10.62 1.24
N ASP A 46 -11.99 10.29 2.42
CA ASP A 46 -10.55 10.34 2.69
C ASP A 46 -9.80 9.26 1.90
N PHE A 47 -10.35 8.04 1.84
CA PHE A 47 -9.82 6.98 0.98
C PHE A 47 -9.84 7.33 -0.51
N HIS A 48 -10.89 8.05 -0.95
CA HIS A 48 -10.96 8.51 -2.33
C HIS A 48 -9.95 9.64 -2.60
N SER A 49 -9.71 10.55 -1.65
CA SER A 49 -8.79 11.67 -1.85
C SER A 49 -7.33 11.25 -1.90
N ILE A 50 -6.96 10.15 -1.22
CA ILE A 50 -5.60 9.58 -1.32
C ILE A 50 -5.41 8.70 -2.57
N GLY A 51 -6.45 8.54 -3.39
CA GLY A 51 -6.36 7.84 -4.68
C GLY A 51 -6.55 6.33 -4.61
N LEU A 52 -7.20 5.79 -3.58
CA LEU A 52 -7.57 4.38 -3.58
C LEU A 52 -8.63 4.08 -4.65
N ALA A 53 -8.54 2.89 -5.23
CA ALA A 53 -9.53 2.42 -6.19
C ALA A 53 -10.94 2.36 -5.57
N LEU A 54 -11.96 2.59 -6.40
CA LEU A 54 -13.37 2.61 -6.00
C LEU A 54 -13.82 1.36 -5.23
N GLY A 55 -13.28 0.19 -5.59
CA GLY A 55 -13.54 -1.07 -4.89
C GLY A 55 -13.05 -1.08 -3.44
N LEU A 56 -11.90 -0.47 -3.15
CA LEU A 56 -11.38 -0.34 -1.78
C LEU A 56 -12.11 0.75 -1.02
N VAL A 57 -12.34 1.90 -1.66
CA VAL A 57 -13.10 3.04 -1.10
C VAL A 57 -14.50 2.62 -0.61
N THR A 58 -15.12 1.62 -1.25
CA THR A 58 -16.43 1.09 -0.83
C THR A 58 -16.36 0.04 0.27
N ARG A 59 -15.31 -0.78 0.32
CA ARG A 59 -15.17 -1.89 1.29
C ARG A 59 -14.52 -1.48 2.61
N LEU A 60 -13.51 -0.60 2.58
CA LEU A 60 -12.77 -0.21 3.77
C LEU A 60 -13.63 0.46 4.86
N PRO A 61 -14.58 1.36 4.54
CA PRO A 61 -15.45 1.93 5.56
C PRO A 61 -16.32 0.88 6.27
N ASN A 62 -16.79 -0.14 5.54
CA ASN A 62 -17.58 -1.22 6.13
C ASN A 62 -16.71 -2.08 7.06
N LEU A 63 -15.46 -2.38 6.65
CA LEU A 63 -14.51 -3.09 7.49
C LEU A 63 -14.22 -2.34 8.80
N ILE A 64 -14.01 -1.01 8.74
CA ILE A 64 -13.80 -0.17 9.91
C ILE A 64 -15.02 -0.23 10.85
N MET A 65 -16.23 -0.16 10.29
CA MET A 65 -17.47 -0.26 11.06
C MET A 65 -17.60 -1.62 11.77
N ASP A 66 -17.22 -2.72 11.10
CA ASP A 66 -17.22 -4.06 11.67
C ASP A 66 -16.17 -4.24 12.78
N LEU A 67 -15.01 -3.58 12.67
CA LEU A 67 -13.95 -3.62 13.68
C LEU A 67 -14.28 -2.80 14.95
N ASN A 68 -15.12 -1.78 14.82
CA ASN A 68 -15.57 -0.93 15.93
C ASN A 68 -16.79 -1.48 16.69
N LYS A 69 -17.20 -2.71 16.36
CA LYS A 69 -18.38 -3.38 16.92
C LYS A 69 -18.02 -4.29 18.08
#